data_AF-A0A9P0LXX5-F1
#
_entry.id   AF-A0A9P0LXX5-F1
#
_cell.length_a   1.000
_cell.length_b   1.000
_cell.length_c   1.000
_cell.angle_alpha   90.00
_cell.angle_beta   90.00
_cell.angle_gamma   90.00
#
_symmetry.space_group_name_H-M   'P 1'
#
loop_
_entity.id
_entity.type
_entity.pdbx_description
1 polymer ?
#
loop_
_entity_poly.entity_id
_entity_poly.type
_entity_poly.pdbx_seq_one_letter_code
_entity_poly.pdbx_strand_id
1 'polypeptide(L)'
;MPKCKPVDDYCAWIQDDRSWGGAIELAILSNYYGIEIAVADTMNAIINRFGEDKDYPHRVFLMFDGIHYDPLYLEPADGSMIRTIFSTEDTGILKQAEQLAQEANTSRQYTDMEKFTLRCMVCQQGLKGQAEARQHAAATGHINFGEV
;
A
#
# COMPACT_ATOMS: atom_id res chain seq x y z
N MET A 1 -15.52 5.81 17.14
CA MET A 1 -14.34 4.93 17.32
C MET A 1 -14.64 3.63 16.59
N PRO A 2 -13.81 3.17 15.63
CA PRO A 2 -14.07 1.89 15.00
C PRO A 2 -13.86 0.80 16.06
N LYS A 3 -14.90 0.02 16.33
CA LYS A 3 -14.82 -1.13 17.24
C LYS A 3 -13.89 -2.16 16.61
N CYS A 4 -12.87 -2.58 17.36
CA CYS A 4 -12.13 -3.80 17.01
C CYS A 4 -13.13 -4.95 16.92
N LYS A 5 -12.99 -5.80 15.89
CA LYS A 5 -13.79 -7.02 15.79
C LYS A 5 -13.42 -7.95 16.95
N PRO A 6 -14.39 -8.67 17.55
CA PRO A 6 -14.09 -9.83 18.40
C PRO A 6 -13.12 -10.79 17.70
N VAL A 7 -12.30 -11.52 18.47
CA VAL A 7 -11.26 -12.39 17.92
C VAL A 7 -11.84 -13.40 16.93
N ASP A 8 -12.90 -14.11 17.33
CA ASP A 8 -13.55 -15.11 16.47
C ASP A 8 -14.13 -14.50 15.19
N ASP A 9 -14.70 -13.30 15.29
CA ASP A 9 -15.22 -12.57 14.12
C ASP A 9 -14.09 -12.15 13.17
N TYR A 10 -12.93 -11.76 13.70
CA TYR A 10 -11.76 -11.44 12.88
C TYR A 10 -11.21 -12.68 12.19
N CYS A 11 -11.09 -13.79 12.92
CA CYS A 11 -10.65 -15.06 12.37
C CYS A 11 -11.55 -15.55 11.24
N ALA A 12 -12.88 -15.45 11.40
CA ALA A 12 -13.81 -15.77 10.33
C ALA A 12 -13.71 -14.79 9.16
N TRP A 13 -13.54 -13.49 9.44
CA TRP A 13 -13.42 -12.46 8.40
C TRP A 13 -12.17 -12.63 7.54
N ILE A 14 -10.99 -12.86 8.13
CA ILE A 14 -9.73 -12.96 7.38
C ILE A 14 -9.62 -14.24 6.54
N GLN A 15 -10.49 -15.23 6.78
CA GLN A 15 -10.59 -16.46 5.97
C GLN A 15 -11.44 -16.28 4.71
N ASP A 16 -12.18 -15.17 4.57
CA ASP A 16 -12.94 -14.85 3.36
C ASP A 16 -11.98 -14.36 2.25
N ASP A 17 -12.13 -14.88 1.03
CA ASP A 17 -11.26 -14.55 -0.12
C ASP A 17 -11.44 -13.10 -0.62
N ARG A 18 -12.49 -12.42 -0.18
CA ARG A 18 -12.75 -11.00 -0.46
C ARG A 18 -12.18 -10.07 0.60
N SER A 19 -11.67 -10.62 1.72
CA SER A 19 -11.05 -9.85 2.78
C SER A 19 -9.61 -9.50 2.42
N TRP A 20 -9.20 -8.28 2.77
CA TRP A 20 -7.90 -7.75 2.43
C TRP A 20 -7.06 -7.69 3.70
N GLY A 21 -5.93 -8.39 3.70
CA GLY A 21 -4.95 -8.30 4.78
C GLY A 21 -4.22 -6.96 4.76
N GLY A 22 -3.60 -6.62 5.88
CA GLY A 22 -2.78 -5.42 6.02
C GLY A 22 -1.72 -5.56 7.10
N ALA A 23 -1.50 -4.48 7.86
CA ALA A 23 -0.44 -4.43 8.87
C ALA A 23 -0.53 -5.53 9.95
N ILE A 24 -1.74 -5.95 10.34
CA ILE A 24 -1.93 -7.05 11.31
C ILE A 24 -1.41 -8.37 10.73
N GLU A 25 -1.80 -8.71 9.50
CA GLU A 25 -1.36 -9.94 8.83
C GLU A 25 0.14 -9.92 8.57
N LEU A 26 0.72 -8.79 8.15
CA LEU A 26 2.16 -8.66 7.95
C LEU A 26 2.95 -8.88 9.24
N ALA A 27 2.48 -8.37 10.37
CA ALA A 27 3.09 -8.64 11.68
C ALA A 27 3.02 -10.14 12.05
N ILE A 28 1.86 -10.78 11.83
CA ILE A 28 1.68 -12.21 12.07
C ILE A 28 2.62 -13.05 11.17
N LEU A 29 2.68 -12.74 9.87
CA LEU A 29 3.50 -13.46 8.90
C LEU A 29 5.00 -13.26 9.17
N SER A 30 5.43 -12.04 9.49
CA SER A 30 6.81 -11.76 9.91
C SER A 30 7.22 -12.62 11.11
N ASN A 31 6.36 -12.69 12.13
CA ASN A 31 6.60 -13.52 13.31
C ASN A 31 6.58 -15.02 13.00
N TYR A 32 5.65 -15.47 12.15
CA TYR A 32 5.52 -16.88 11.78
C TYR A 32 6.72 -17.39 10.97
N TYR A 33 7.19 -16.61 10.00
CA TYR A 33 8.32 -16.99 9.15
C TYR A 33 9.69 -16.64 9.74
N GLY A 34 9.74 -15.87 10.82
CA GLY A 34 11.00 -15.40 11.41
C GLY A 34 11.78 -14.50 10.45
N ILE A 35 11.08 -13.61 9.74
CA ILE A 35 11.66 -12.74 8.72
C ILE A 35 11.14 -11.31 8.87
N GLU A 36 12.02 -10.34 8.66
CA GLU A 36 11.58 -8.95 8.58
C GLU A 36 10.85 -8.70 7.26
N ILE A 37 9.68 -8.06 7.32
CA ILE A 37 8.97 -7.61 6.12
C ILE A 37 9.06 -6.09 6.07
N ALA A 38 9.80 -5.57 5.09
CA ALA A 38 9.92 -4.13 4.86
C ALA A 38 8.97 -3.70 3.73
N VAL A 39 7.99 -2.86 4.06
CA VAL A 39 6.99 -2.36 3.11
C VAL A 39 7.35 -0.95 2.69
N ALA A 40 7.66 -0.77 1.40
CA ALA A 40 7.80 0.51 0.74
C ALA A 40 6.42 1.12 0.47
N ASP A 41 6.01 2.05 1.32
CA ASP A 41 4.78 2.82 1.18
C ASP A 41 5.01 3.98 0.22
N THR A 42 4.48 3.86 -1.00
CA THR A 42 4.66 4.87 -2.05
C THR A 42 3.77 6.09 -1.85
N MET A 43 2.71 6.01 -1.04
CA MET A 43 1.85 7.16 -0.74
C MET A 43 2.55 8.12 0.22
N ASN A 44 3.26 7.58 1.21
CA ASN A 44 3.93 8.36 2.26
C ASN A 44 5.44 8.48 2.06
N ALA A 45 6.02 7.76 1.09
CA ALA A 45 7.45 7.70 0.82
C ALA A 45 8.28 7.25 2.04
N ILE A 46 7.78 6.24 2.77
CA ILE A 46 8.42 5.66 3.96
C ILE A 46 8.55 4.14 3.84
N ILE A 47 9.41 3.55 4.66
CA ILE A 47 9.45 2.10 4.88
C ILE A 47 8.81 1.76 6.22
N ASN A 48 7.80 0.88 6.19
CA ASN A 48 7.24 0.26 7.40
C ASN A 48 7.89 -1.12 7.60
N ARG A 49 8.61 -1.31 8.71
CA ARG A 49 9.34 -2.56 9.00
C ARG A 49 8.59 -3.39 10.04
N PHE A 50 8.15 -4.57 9.64
CA PHE A 50 7.52 -5.55 10.52
C PHE A 50 8.57 -6.55 10.99
N GLY A 51 8.73 -6.69 12.30
CA GLY A 51 9.74 -7.56 12.92
C GLY A 51 11.14 -6.96 13.05
N GLU A 52 11.29 -5.63 12.95
CA GLU A 52 12.59 -4.96 13.07
C GLU A 52 13.25 -5.10 14.45
N ASP A 53 12.45 -5.36 15.49
CA ASP A 53 12.87 -5.53 16.88
C ASP A 53 13.16 -7.00 17.24
N LYS A 54 13.11 -7.92 16.26
CA LYS A 54 13.21 -9.36 16.49
C LYS A 54 14.57 -9.96 16.14
N ASP A 55 15.51 -9.14 15.69
CA ASP A 55 16.85 -9.58 15.26
C ASP A 55 16.81 -10.70 14.21
N TYR A 56 15.82 -10.67 13.31
CA TYR A 56 15.75 -11.63 12.21
C TYR A 56 16.94 -11.45 11.26
N PRO A 57 17.54 -12.54 10.78
CA PRO A 57 18.72 -12.46 9.90
C PRO A 57 18.37 -12.04 8.48
N HIS A 58 17.09 -12.09 8.11
CA HIS A 58 16.62 -11.93 6.75
C HIS A 58 15.46 -10.94 6.65
N ARG A 59 15.38 -10.28 5.49
CA ARG A 59 14.37 -9.30 5.11
C ARG A 59 13.82 -9.63 3.73
N VAL A 60 12.51 -9.44 3.55
CA VAL A 60 11.84 -9.33 2.25
C VAL A 60 11.25 -7.94 2.08
N PHE A 61 10.99 -7.56 0.82
CA PHE A 61 10.43 -6.27 0.49
C PHE A 61 9.09 -6.40 -0.23
N LEU A 62 8.14 -5.57 0.17
CA LEU A 62 6.88 -5.34 -0.53
C LEU A 62 6.78 -3.86 -0.89
N MET A 63 6.05 -3.54 -1.95
CA MET A 63 5.61 -2.19 -2.27
C MET A 63 4.11 -2.07 -1.99
N PHE A 64 3.68 -0.95 -1.44
CA PHE A 64 2.28 -0.66 -1.15
C PHE A 64 1.89 0.70 -1.70
N ASP A 65 0.82 0.75 -2.51
CA ASP A 65 0.35 1.97 -3.19
C ASP A 65 -0.92 2.58 -2.56
N GLY A 66 -1.37 2.03 -1.43
CA GLY A 66 -2.62 2.40 -0.76
C GLY A 66 -3.72 1.35 -0.89
N ILE A 67 -3.63 0.47 -1.89
CA ILE A 67 -4.67 -0.52 -2.18
C ILE A 67 -4.08 -1.89 -2.57
N HIS A 68 -2.89 -1.94 -3.13
CA HIS A 68 -2.24 -3.15 -3.65
C HIS A 68 -0.88 -3.38 -3.02
N TYR A 69 -0.50 -4.67 -2.88
CA TYR A 69 0.84 -5.09 -2.47
C TYR A 69 1.54 -5.82 -3.62
N ASP A 70 2.74 -5.36 -3.97
CA ASP A 70 3.60 -6.02 -4.96
C ASP A 70 4.90 -6.50 -4.30
N PRO A 71 5.40 -7.71 -4.61
CA PRO A 71 6.70 -8.15 -4.14
C PRO A 71 7.82 -7.39 -4.85
N LEU A 72 8.81 -6.93 -4.11
CA LEU A 72 10.02 -6.35 -4.68
C LEU A 72 11.13 -7.40 -4.73
N TYR A 73 11.80 -7.48 -5.87
CA TYR A 73 12.94 -8.35 -6.10
C TYR A 73 14.08 -7.57 -6.74
N LEU A 74 15.30 -8.06 -6.53
CA LEU A 74 16.48 -7.52 -7.17
C LEU A 74 16.86 -8.44 -8.33
N GLU A 75 16.90 -7.88 -9.54
CA GLU A 75 17.49 -8.49 -10.72
C GLU A 75 18.91 -7.93 -10.91
N PRO A 76 19.96 -8.74 -10.69
CA PRO A 76 21.33 -8.28 -10.82
C PRO A 76 21.72 -7.97 -12.27
N ALA A 77 22.43 -6.86 -12.48
CA ALA A 77 22.89 -6.44 -13.82
C ALA A 77 23.92 -7.40 -14.45
N ASP A 78 24.60 -8.22 -13.64
CA ASP A 78 25.56 -9.22 -14.09
C ASP A 78 24.89 -10.51 -14.62
N GLY A 79 23.55 -10.55 -14.65
CA GLY A 79 22.77 -11.71 -15.09
C GLY A 79 22.76 -12.85 -14.08
N SER A 80 23.19 -12.61 -12.84
CA SER A 80 23.02 -13.58 -11.75
C SER A 80 21.56 -13.73 -11.33
N MET A 81 21.29 -14.70 -10.47
CA MET A 81 19.92 -15.08 -10.10
C MET A 81 19.17 -13.96 -9.40
N ILE A 82 17.87 -13.81 -9.73
CA ILE A 82 16.96 -12.90 -9.04
C ILE A 82 16.94 -13.21 -7.54
N ARG A 83 16.96 -12.15 -6.71
CA ARG A 83 16.92 -12.26 -5.25
C ARG A 83 15.67 -11.59 -4.69
N THR A 84 14.98 -12.29 -3.79
CA THR A 84 13.79 -11.82 -3.08
C THR A 84 14.00 -11.73 -1.57
N ILE A 85 15.04 -12.40 -1.05
CA ILE A 85 15.39 -12.45 0.37
C ILE A 85 16.79 -11.84 0.54
N PHE A 86 16.93 -10.95 1.51
CA PHE A 86 18.13 -10.16 1.75
C PHE A 86 18.56 -10.26 3.21
N SER A 87 19.83 -9.96 3.52
CA SER A 87 20.26 -9.80 4.90
C SER A 87 19.64 -8.53 5.50
N THR A 88 19.23 -8.56 6.76
CA THR A 88 18.79 -7.34 7.49
C THR A 88 19.92 -6.33 7.70
N GLU A 89 21.17 -6.79 7.68
CA GLU A 89 22.39 -5.96 7.75
C GLU A 89 22.67 -5.20 6.44
N ASP A 90 22.06 -5.61 5.32
CA ASP A 90 22.21 -4.93 4.04
C ASP A 90 21.40 -3.61 4.05
N THR A 91 22.05 -2.55 4.52
CA THR A 91 21.47 -1.19 4.49
C THR A 91 21.44 -0.60 3.07
N GLY A 92 22.21 -1.16 2.13
CA GLY A 92 22.24 -0.71 0.75
C GLY A 92 20.96 -1.06 0.01
N ILE A 93 20.46 -2.29 0.18
CA ILE A 93 19.20 -2.70 -0.43
C ILE A 93 17.99 -1.97 0.20
N LEU A 94 18.05 -1.68 1.50
CA LEU A 94 17.02 -0.89 2.18
C LEU A 94 16.90 0.52 1.57
N LYS A 95 18.03 1.20 1.36
CA LYS A 95 18.06 2.52 0.71
C LYS A 95 17.54 2.50 -0.72
N GLN A 96 17.78 1.42 -1.46
CA GLN A 96 17.21 1.27 -2.80
C GLN A 96 15.68 1.15 -2.75
N ALA A 97 15.13 0.41 -1.80
CA ALA A 97 13.68 0.34 -1.59
C ALA A 97 13.08 1.70 -1.16
N GLU A 98 13.77 2.44 -0.29
CA GLU A 98 13.39 3.81 0.08
C GLU A 98 13.35 4.73 -1.14
N GLN A 99 14.36 4.65 -2.00
CA GLN A 99 14.42 5.43 -3.24
C GLN A 99 13.27 5.07 -4.18
N LEU A 100 12.93 3.78 -4.34
CA LEU A 100 11.77 3.36 -5.13
C LEU A 100 10.46 3.95 -4.59
N ALA A 101 10.27 3.97 -3.27
CA ALA A 101 9.09 4.61 -2.67
C ALA A 101 9.02 6.11 -2.98
N GLN A 102 10.16 6.82 -2.88
CA GLN A 102 10.26 8.25 -3.19
C GLN A 102 10.00 8.56 -4.67
N GLU A 103 10.55 7.75 -5.57
CA GLU A 103 10.36 7.88 -7.02
C GLU A 103 8.89 7.61 -7.42
N ALA A 104 8.27 6.56 -6.87
CA ALA A 104 6.86 6.26 -7.08
C ALA A 104 5.94 7.38 -6.54
N ASN A 105 6.27 7.93 -5.37
CA ASN A 105 5.54 9.08 -4.82
C ASN A 105 5.65 10.32 -5.72
N THR A 106 6.88 10.65 -6.15
CA THR A 106 7.18 11.86 -6.95
C THR A 106 6.57 11.76 -8.35
N SER A 107 6.57 10.58 -8.94
CA SER A 107 5.99 10.32 -10.27
C SER A 107 4.46 10.31 -10.28
N ARG A 108 3.82 10.42 -9.10
CA ARG A 108 2.36 10.31 -8.91
C ARG A 108 1.77 9.02 -9.48
N GLN A 109 2.54 7.94 -9.54
CA GLN A 109 2.05 6.62 -9.95
C GLN A 109 1.27 5.91 -8.83
N TYR A 110 0.54 6.67 -8.00
CA TYR A 110 -0.32 6.10 -6.98
C TYR A 110 -1.77 6.40 -7.32
N THR A 111 -2.64 5.42 -7.10
CA THR A 111 -4.10 5.56 -7.30
C THR A 111 -4.65 6.46 -6.20
N ASP A 112 -4.45 7.77 -6.31
CA ASP A 112 -4.98 8.75 -5.37
C ASP A 112 -6.50 8.87 -5.52
N MET A 113 -7.22 7.91 -4.95
CA MET A 113 -8.68 7.90 -4.92
C MET A 113 -9.27 9.15 -4.22
N GLU A 114 -8.46 9.93 -3.51
CA GLU A 114 -8.87 11.17 -2.86
C GLU A 114 -8.59 12.43 -3.69
N LYS A 115 -7.73 12.37 -4.72
CA LYS A 115 -7.33 13.57 -5.50
C LYS A 115 -7.56 13.50 -7.00
N PHE A 116 -8.21 12.48 -7.53
CA PHE A 116 -8.66 12.56 -8.92
C PHE A 116 -9.68 13.68 -9.08
N THR A 117 -9.45 14.54 -10.08
CA THR A 117 -10.35 15.63 -10.41
C THR A 117 -11.50 15.10 -11.24
N LEU A 118 -12.71 15.29 -10.72
CA LEU A 118 -13.94 14.99 -11.42
C LEU A 118 -14.54 16.30 -11.95
N ARG A 119 -15.25 16.21 -13.05
CA ARG A 119 -16.08 17.28 -13.58
C ARG A 119 -17.50 16.78 -13.73
N CYS A 120 -18.44 17.51 -13.14
CA CYS A 120 -19.85 17.23 -13.36
C CYS A 120 -20.20 17.55 -14.81
N MET A 121 -20.64 16.56 -15.58
CA MET A 121 -20.96 16.73 -17.00
C MET A 121 -22.29 17.47 -17.25
N VAL A 122 -23.02 17.79 -16.18
CA VAL A 122 -24.28 18.56 -16.25
C VAL A 122 -24.02 20.05 -16.02
N CYS A 123 -23.33 20.41 -14.95
CA CYS A 123 -23.11 21.81 -14.56
C CYS A 123 -21.66 22.28 -14.69
N GLN A 124 -20.76 21.41 -15.16
CA GLN A 124 -19.35 21.69 -15.42
C GLN A 124 -18.50 22.06 -14.19
N GLN A 125 -19.02 21.86 -12.98
CA GLN A 125 -18.31 22.08 -11.73
C GLN A 125 -17.15 21.08 -11.58
N GLY A 126 -15.96 21.58 -11.27
CA GLY A 126 -14.81 20.77 -10.87
C GLY A 126 -14.97 20.31 -9.42
N LEU A 127 -14.65 19.04 -9.18
CA LEU A 127 -14.83 18.31 -7.94
C LEU A 127 -13.54 17.52 -7.64
N LYS A 128 -13.20 17.36 -6.38
CA LYS A 128 -12.01 16.62 -5.93
C LYS A 128 -12.43 15.34 -5.21
N GLY A 129 -12.11 14.21 -5.83
CA GLY A 129 -12.36 12.88 -5.29
C GLY A 129 -13.84 12.54 -5.09
N GLN A 130 -14.07 11.37 -4.50
CA GLN A 130 -15.41 10.82 -4.30
C GLN A 130 -16.26 11.60 -3.30
N ALA A 131 -15.66 12.22 -2.29
CA ALA A 131 -16.39 12.94 -1.24
C ALA A 131 -17.16 14.14 -1.80
N GLU A 132 -16.49 14.98 -2.59
CA GLU A 132 -17.13 16.14 -3.23
C GLU A 132 -18.16 15.71 -4.28
N ALA A 133 -17.90 14.63 -5.04
CA ALA A 133 -18.86 14.12 -6.01
C ALA A 133 -20.16 13.61 -5.34
N ARG A 134 -20.06 12.91 -4.21
CA ARG A 134 -21.23 12.47 -3.43
C ARG A 134 -22.01 13.64 -2.86
N GLN A 135 -21.31 14.64 -2.31
CA GLN A 135 -21.94 15.84 -1.79
C GLN A 135 -22.64 16.63 -2.91
N HIS A 136 -22.00 16.76 -4.06
CA HIS A 136 -22.56 17.41 -5.24
C HIS A 136 -23.80 16.70 -5.75
N ALA A 137 -23.76 15.37 -5.86
CA ALA A 137 -24.91 14.56 -6.26
C ALA A 137 -26.08 14.72 -5.28
N ALA A 138 -25.81 14.72 -3.97
CA ALA A 138 -26.83 14.91 -2.95
C ALA A 138 -27.46 16.32 -2.98
N ALA A 139 -26.67 17.36 -3.24
CA ALA A 139 -27.14 18.74 -3.25
C ALA A 139 -27.84 19.14 -4.57
N THR A 140 -27.42 18.57 -5.70
CA THR A 140 -27.86 19.02 -7.04
C THR A 140 -28.64 17.97 -7.82
N GLY A 141 -28.62 16.70 -7.41
CA GLY A 141 -29.18 15.58 -8.16
C GLY A 141 -28.33 15.14 -9.35
N HIS A 142 -27.17 15.76 -9.59
CA HIS A 142 -26.30 15.38 -10.70
C HIS A 142 -25.48 14.13 -10.38
N ILE A 143 -25.61 13.09 -11.20
CA ILE A 143 -24.88 11.81 -11.03
C ILE A 143 -23.91 11.49 -12.17
N ASN A 144 -23.80 12.37 -13.17
CA ASN A 144 -22.92 12.18 -14.32
C ASN A 144 -21.60 12.97 -14.13
N PHE A 145 -20.53 12.24 -13.85
CA PHE A 145 -19.18 12.79 -13.60
C PHE A 145 -18.18 12.18 -14.58
N GLY A 146 -17.31 13.02 -15.13
CA GLY A 146 -16.16 12.60 -15.94
C GLY A 146 -14.85 12.95 -15.24
N GLU A 147 -13.84 12.10 -15.37
CA GLU A 147 -12.49 12.35 -14.85
C GLU A 147 -11.76 13.36 -15.75
N VAL A 148 -10.97 14.26 -15.14
CA VAL A 148 -10.20 15.33 -15.81
C VAL A 148 -8.75 15.30 -15.38
#